data_AF-A0A9X4JF59-F1
#
_entry.id   AF-A0A9X4JF59-F1
#
_cell.length_a   1.000
_cell.length_b   1.000
_cell.length_c   1.000
_cell.angle_alpha   90.00
_cell.angle_beta   90.00
_cell.angle_gamma   90.00
#
_symmetry.space_group_name_H-M   'P 1'
#
loop_
_entity.id
_entity.type
_entity.pdbx_description
1 polymer ?
#
loop_
_entity_poly.entity_id
_entity_poly.type
_entity_poly.pdbx_seq_one_letter_code
_entity_poly.pdbx_strand_id
1 'polypeptide(L)'
;MSDFSQQSLPRRSFLRGHFLNALQTEQVKQQGHNAIRPPWTNLADFYQKCTACNNCISACETQIIIKGAGGYPEIDFNRGECTFCQACVQSCEADVFLPLTAEPWTHKIEVQDSCLLKQRVECRSCGDSCESRAIRFRPALGGIANLVLDLTACNGCGACLSVCPTKAIRINRENNE
;
A
#
# COMPACT_ATOMS: atom_id res chain seq x y z
N MET A 1 -30.26 -25.59 -13.09
CA MET A 1 -30.85 -25.06 -14.34
C MET A 1 -31.43 -23.70 -14.00
N SER A 2 -30.75 -22.68 -14.54
CA SER A 2 -31.12 -21.27 -14.77
C SER A 2 -32.50 -20.77 -14.34
N ASP A 3 -32.55 -19.61 -13.67
CA ASP A 3 -33.11 -18.41 -14.31
C ASP A 3 -32.61 -17.10 -13.64
N PHE A 4 -31.95 -16.25 -14.42
CA PHE A 4 -31.56 -14.88 -14.08
C PHE A 4 -32.33 -13.96 -15.06
N SER A 5 -33.50 -13.47 -14.66
CA SER A 5 -34.28 -12.51 -15.44
C SER A 5 -34.11 -11.08 -14.91
N GLN A 6 -33.13 -10.41 -15.50
CA GLN A 6 -33.21 -9.05 -16.08
C GLN A 6 -34.15 -8.02 -15.40
N GLN A 7 -33.57 -7.14 -14.59
CA GLN A 7 -34.12 -5.79 -14.38
C GLN A 7 -33.66 -4.87 -15.52
N SER A 8 -34.62 -4.34 -16.27
CA SER A 8 -34.43 -3.53 -17.47
C SER A 8 -34.14 -2.06 -17.14
N LEU A 9 -32.97 -1.56 -17.54
CA LEU A 9 -32.64 -0.13 -17.47
C LEU A 9 -33.09 0.58 -18.76
N PRO A 10 -33.61 1.82 -18.68
CA PRO A 10 -34.14 2.54 -19.83
C PRO A 10 -33.06 2.90 -20.86
N ARG A 11 -33.32 2.54 -22.12
CA ARG A 11 -32.41 2.65 -23.30
C ARG A 11 -31.82 4.04 -23.58
N ARG A 12 -32.32 5.11 -22.96
CA ARG A 12 -31.84 6.50 -23.19
C ARG A 12 -30.62 6.90 -22.35
N SER A 13 -30.22 6.12 -21.35
CA SER A 13 -29.07 6.47 -20.48
C SER A 13 -27.70 6.07 -21.05
N PHE A 14 -27.68 5.25 -22.11
CA PHE A 14 -26.46 4.70 -22.70
C PHE A 14 -25.63 5.74 -23.48
N LEU A 15 -26.27 6.79 -24.04
CA LEU A 15 -25.62 7.77 -24.92
C LEU A 15 -25.06 9.01 -24.21
N ARG A 16 -25.09 9.07 -22.86
CA ARG A 16 -24.61 10.23 -22.07
C ARG A 16 -23.42 9.93 -21.14
N GLY A 17 -22.76 8.77 -21.28
CA GLY A 17 -21.60 8.43 -20.44
C GLY A 17 -21.89 8.17 -18.95
N HIS A 18 -23.16 8.28 -18.51
CA HIS A 18 -23.55 8.02 -17.12
C HIS A 18 -23.29 6.58 -16.67
N PHE A 19 -23.38 5.60 -17.58
CA PHE A 19 -23.06 4.20 -17.27
C PHE A 19 -21.57 3.99 -16.99
N LEU A 20 -20.68 4.62 -17.77
CA LEU A 20 -19.24 4.59 -17.53
C LEU A 20 -18.89 5.29 -16.22
N ASN A 21 -19.52 6.44 -15.93
CA ASN A 21 -19.33 7.14 -14.66
C ASN A 21 -19.79 6.31 -13.45
N ALA A 22 -20.91 5.58 -13.54
CA ALA A 22 -21.39 4.73 -12.46
C ALA A 22 -20.45 3.53 -12.20
N LEU A 23 -19.98 2.85 -13.26
CA LEU A 23 -18.99 1.77 -13.14
C LEU A 23 -17.64 2.26 -12.61
N GLN A 24 -17.20 3.44 -13.07
CA GLN A 24 -16.00 4.08 -12.58
C GLN A 24 -16.17 4.47 -11.10
N THR A 25 -17.35 4.93 -10.68
CA THR A 25 -17.65 5.26 -9.28
C THR A 25 -17.64 4.02 -8.38
N GLU A 26 -18.17 2.88 -8.85
CA GLU A 26 -18.16 1.59 -8.13
C GLU A 26 -16.73 1.02 -8.00
N GLN A 27 -15.97 1.00 -9.09
CA GLN A 27 -14.57 0.55 -9.08
C GLN A 27 -13.68 1.44 -8.21
N VAL A 28 -13.88 2.75 -8.27
CA VAL A 28 -13.15 3.73 -7.44
C VAL A 28 -13.48 3.55 -5.94
N LYS A 29 -14.73 3.25 -5.59
CA LYS A 29 -15.12 2.91 -4.21
C LYS A 29 -14.46 1.62 -3.72
N GLN A 30 -14.41 0.57 -4.55
CA GLN A 30 -13.73 -0.67 -4.19
C GLN A 30 -12.20 -0.52 -4.08
N GLN A 31 -11.59 0.32 -4.93
CA GLN A 31 -10.17 0.65 -4.83
C GLN A 31 -9.84 1.41 -3.55
N GLY A 32 -10.69 2.36 -3.13
CA GLY A 32 -10.55 3.06 -1.86
C GLY A 32 -10.66 2.15 -0.63
N HIS A 33 -11.49 1.09 -0.68
CA HIS A 33 -11.55 0.10 0.40
C HIS A 33 -10.27 -0.71 0.54
N ASN A 34 -9.62 -1.01 -0.58
CA ASN A 34 -8.35 -1.72 -0.62
C ASN A 34 -7.15 -0.77 -0.53
N ALA A 35 -7.28 0.44 -0.03
CA ALA A 35 -6.14 1.34 0.11
C ALA A 35 -5.29 1.00 1.34
N ILE A 36 -3.97 1.20 1.24
CA ILE A 36 -3.10 1.15 2.42
C ILE A 36 -3.34 2.42 3.22
N ARG A 37 -3.73 2.27 4.48
CA ARG A 37 -3.95 3.40 5.39
C ARG A 37 -2.65 3.80 6.10
N PRO A 38 -2.58 5.00 6.71
CA PRO A 38 -1.44 5.39 7.54
C PRO A 38 -1.06 4.32 8.59
N PRO A 39 0.19 4.29 9.06
CA PRO A 39 0.65 3.26 9.98
C PRO A 39 -0.17 3.29 11.28
N TRP A 40 -0.33 2.13 11.90
CA TRP A 40 -1.15 1.88 13.09
C TRP A 40 -2.65 2.16 12.92
N THR A 41 -3.17 2.36 11.71
CA THR A 41 -4.62 2.57 11.54
C THR A 41 -5.40 1.34 12.01
N ASN A 42 -6.37 1.53 12.91
CA ASN A 42 -7.36 0.51 13.24
C ASN A 42 -8.38 0.39 12.08
N LEU A 43 -8.15 -0.59 11.20
CA LEU A 43 -8.98 -0.79 10.01
C LEU A 43 -10.43 -1.18 10.32
N ALA A 44 -10.71 -1.78 11.48
CA ALA A 44 -12.05 -2.26 11.82
C ALA A 44 -13.06 -1.11 11.96
N ASP A 45 -12.66 -0.02 12.62
CA ASP A 45 -13.54 1.13 12.89
C ASP A 45 -13.16 2.38 12.08
N PHE A 46 -12.19 2.26 11.16
CA PHE A 46 -11.60 3.41 10.48
C PHE A 46 -12.64 4.33 9.83
N TYR A 47 -13.59 3.78 9.06
CA TYR A 47 -14.60 4.59 8.38
C TYR A 47 -15.66 5.18 9.31
N GLN A 48 -15.81 4.64 10.52
CA GLN A 48 -16.73 5.19 11.52
C GLN A 48 -16.10 6.36 12.28
N LYS A 49 -14.78 6.31 12.48
CA LYS A 49 -14.06 7.27 13.32
C LYS A 49 -13.30 8.35 12.52
N CYS A 50 -12.84 8.06 11.30
CA CYS A 50 -12.10 9.02 10.49
C CYS A 50 -13.02 10.11 9.94
N THR A 51 -12.69 11.38 10.21
CA THR A 51 -13.47 12.55 9.75
C THR A 51 -13.04 13.09 8.39
N ALA A 52 -12.05 12.48 7.73
CA ALA A 52 -11.48 12.95 6.47
C ALA A 52 -10.98 14.42 6.50
N CYS A 53 -10.51 14.90 7.67
CA CYS A 53 -10.03 16.28 7.87
C CYS A 53 -8.72 16.61 7.13
N ASN A 54 -7.94 15.60 6.75
CA ASN A 54 -6.64 15.70 6.08
C ASN A 54 -5.46 16.17 6.96
N ASN A 55 -5.61 16.26 8.29
CA ASN A 55 -4.49 16.65 9.17
C ASN A 55 -3.28 15.72 9.04
N CYS A 56 -3.50 14.40 8.98
CA CYS A 56 -2.44 13.43 8.80
C CYS A 56 -1.72 13.56 7.44
N ILE A 57 -2.42 14.01 6.39
CA ILE A 57 -1.84 14.29 5.07
C ILE A 57 -0.88 15.48 5.19
N SER A 58 -1.35 16.59 5.77
CA SER A 58 -0.54 17.80 5.96
C SER A 58 0.67 17.58 6.86
N ALA A 59 0.55 16.69 7.85
CA ALA A 59 1.62 16.38 8.80
C ALA A 59 2.69 15.42 8.25
N CYS A 60 2.46 14.77 7.11
CA CYS A 60 3.39 13.79 6.57
C CYS A 60 4.58 14.46 5.85
N GLU A 61 5.74 14.47 6.50
CA GLU A 61 6.97 15.08 5.97
C GLU A 61 7.42 14.46 4.63
N THR A 62 7.26 13.14 4.46
CA THR A 62 7.63 12.43 3.22
C THR A 62 6.55 12.49 2.15
N GLN A 63 5.40 13.11 2.45
CA GLN A 63 4.29 13.36 1.53
C GLN A 63 3.71 12.08 0.89
N ILE A 64 3.88 10.93 1.53
CA ILE A 64 3.36 9.63 1.05
C ILE A 64 1.88 9.45 1.38
N ILE A 65 1.33 10.20 2.34
CA ILE A 65 -0.11 10.15 2.66
C ILE A 65 -0.83 11.09 1.69
N ILE A 66 -1.65 10.53 0.82
CA ILE A 66 -2.45 11.26 -0.17
C ILE A 66 -3.93 11.20 0.17
N LYS A 67 -4.70 12.13 -0.40
CA LYS A 67 -6.16 12.05 -0.37
C LYS A 67 -6.63 11.01 -1.38
N GLY A 68 -7.12 9.89 -0.88
CA GLY A 68 -7.71 8.82 -1.66
C GLY A 68 -9.01 9.21 -2.36
N ALA A 69 -9.47 8.35 -3.27
CA ALA A 69 -10.66 8.65 -4.07
C ALA A 69 -11.97 8.66 -3.25
N GLY A 70 -11.99 7.97 -2.10
CA GLY A 70 -13.07 8.05 -1.11
C GLY A 70 -12.97 9.27 -0.18
N GLY A 71 -12.00 10.16 -0.37
CA GLY A 71 -11.73 11.31 0.50
C GLY A 71 -10.90 11.01 1.75
N TYR A 72 -10.63 9.73 2.02
CA TYR A 72 -9.85 9.25 3.16
C TYR A 72 -8.34 9.18 2.85
N PRO A 73 -7.45 9.27 3.86
CA PRO A 73 -6.01 9.19 3.67
C PRO A 73 -5.54 7.81 3.18
N GLU A 74 -4.69 7.78 2.17
CA GLU A 74 -4.10 6.58 1.56
C GLU A 74 -2.58 6.73 1.43
N ILE A 75 -1.86 5.62 1.50
CA ILE A 75 -0.39 5.59 1.33
C ILE A 75 -0.05 5.35 -0.14
N ASP A 76 0.80 6.21 -0.69
CA ASP A 76 1.38 6.11 -2.02
C ASP A 76 2.91 5.96 -1.95
N PHE A 77 3.38 4.71 -2.01
CA PHE A 77 4.80 4.39 -1.99
C PHE A 77 5.57 4.81 -3.26
N ASN A 78 4.89 5.33 -4.30
CA ASN A 78 5.60 5.94 -5.43
C ASN A 78 6.20 7.30 -5.05
N ARG A 79 5.75 7.91 -3.94
CA ARG A 79 6.23 9.21 -3.46
C ARG A 79 7.40 9.11 -2.49
N GLY A 80 7.63 7.93 -1.93
CA GLY A 80 8.67 7.70 -0.94
C GLY A 80 8.28 6.61 0.04
N GLU A 81 8.74 6.76 1.27
CA GLU A 81 8.58 5.78 2.35
C GLU A 81 8.00 6.41 3.61
N CYS A 82 7.61 5.55 4.55
CA CYS A 82 7.27 5.97 5.89
C CYS A 82 8.48 5.86 6.81
N THR A 83 8.87 6.97 7.43
CA THR A 83 9.95 7.07 8.42
C THR A 83 9.49 6.70 9.84
N PHE A 84 8.20 6.37 10.02
CA PHE A 84 7.56 6.14 11.32
C PHE A 84 7.75 7.31 12.30
N CYS A 85 7.80 8.55 11.81
CA CYS A 85 7.94 9.76 12.64
C CYS A 85 6.72 10.08 13.53
N GLN A 86 5.62 9.33 13.39
CA GLN A 86 4.37 9.46 14.17
C GLN A 86 3.60 10.77 14.01
N ALA A 87 4.03 11.69 13.14
CA ALA A 87 3.35 12.97 12.91
C ALA A 87 1.88 12.79 12.48
N CYS A 88 1.58 11.74 11.70
CA CYS A 88 0.19 11.41 11.33
C CYS A 88 -0.69 10.99 12.52
N VAL A 89 -0.11 10.33 13.52
CA VAL A 89 -0.80 9.92 14.76
C VAL A 89 -0.99 11.14 15.66
N GLN A 90 0.05 11.94 15.84
CA GLN A 90 0.03 13.13 16.71
C GLN A 90 -0.90 14.25 16.22
N SER A 91 -1.07 14.38 14.91
CA SER A 91 -1.93 15.40 14.29
C SER A 91 -3.41 15.00 14.22
N CYS A 92 -3.76 13.77 14.60
CA CYS A 92 -5.10 13.25 14.47
C CYS A 92 -5.86 13.35 15.80
N GLU A 93 -6.95 14.10 15.79
CA GLU A 93 -7.85 14.24 16.95
C GLU A 93 -8.83 13.06 17.07
N ALA A 94 -8.98 12.25 16.02
CA ALA A 94 -9.87 11.09 16.00
C ALA A 94 -9.14 9.83 16.51
N ASP A 95 -9.89 8.96 17.19
CA ASP A 95 -9.40 7.68 17.72
C ASP A 95 -9.31 6.59 16.63
N VAL A 96 -8.55 6.86 15.57
CA VAL A 96 -8.39 5.95 14.40
C VAL A 96 -7.13 5.10 14.45
N PHE A 97 -6.20 5.41 15.36
CA PHE A 97 -4.90 4.75 15.47
C PHE A 97 -4.86 3.78 16.66
N LEU A 98 -4.24 2.63 16.45
CA LEU A 98 -3.84 1.68 17.47
C LEU A 98 -2.68 2.24 18.30
N PRO A 99 -2.41 1.67 19.50
CA PRO A 99 -1.21 1.99 20.27
C PRO A 99 0.07 1.77 19.46
N LEU A 100 1.07 2.64 19.66
CA LEU A 100 2.37 2.55 18.96
C LEU A 100 3.19 1.30 19.30
N THR A 101 2.79 0.54 20.32
CA THR A 101 3.36 -0.78 20.65
C THR A 101 2.88 -1.87 19.70
N ALA A 102 1.82 -1.65 18.93
CA ALA A 102 1.37 -2.56 17.87
C ALA A 102 2.27 -2.43 16.63
N GLU A 103 2.19 -3.43 15.73
CA GLU A 103 2.84 -3.31 14.42
C GLU A 103 2.23 -2.15 13.62
N PRO A 104 3.07 -1.35 12.91
CA PRO A 104 2.55 -0.25 12.10
C PRO A 104 1.71 -0.74 10.92
N TRP A 105 2.05 -1.89 10.35
CA TRP A 105 1.31 -2.53 9.27
C TRP A 105 1.46 -4.05 9.31
N THR A 106 0.43 -4.73 8.86
CA THR A 106 0.43 -6.18 8.65
C THR A 106 0.93 -6.58 7.26
N HIS A 107 0.81 -5.69 6.26
CA HIS A 107 1.34 -5.97 4.93
C HIS A 107 2.86 -6.06 4.93
N LYS A 108 3.41 -6.93 4.10
CA LYS A 108 4.84 -7.09 3.89
C LYS A 108 5.19 -6.89 2.42
N ILE A 109 6.40 -7.26 2.02
CA ILE A 109 6.84 -7.14 0.63
C ILE A 109 6.98 -8.49 -0.05
N GLU A 110 6.93 -8.47 -1.38
CA GLU A 110 7.22 -9.60 -2.25
C GLU A 110 8.20 -9.17 -3.35
N VAL A 111 9.15 -10.04 -3.71
CA VAL A 111 10.13 -9.81 -4.78
C VAL A 111 9.76 -10.59 -6.04
N GLN A 112 9.34 -9.85 -7.07
CA GLN A 112 8.90 -10.35 -8.38
C GLN A 112 10.07 -10.83 -9.25
N ASP A 113 9.75 -11.50 -10.37
CA ASP A 113 10.74 -12.07 -11.29
C ASP A 113 11.51 -11.03 -12.12
N SER A 114 11.01 -9.79 -12.18
CA SER A 114 11.75 -8.67 -12.77
C SER A 114 12.94 -8.20 -11.93
N CYS A 115 13.25 -8.84 -10.79
CA CYS A 115 14.41 -8.53 -9.97
C CYS A 115 15.73 -8.80 -10.70
N LEU A 116 16.65 -7.84 -10.68
CA LEU A 116 17.95 -7.95 -11.35
C LEU A 116 18.78 -9.15 -10.87
N LEU A 117 18.73 -9.50 -9.58
CA LEU A 117 19.44 -10.68 -9.07
C LEU A 117 18.89 -12.00 -9.65
N LYS A 118 17.57 -12.07 -9.88
CA LYS A 118 16.94 -13.22 -10.58
C LYS A 118 17.34 -13.26 -12.06
N GLN A 119 17.70 -12.11 -12.64
CA GLN A 119 18.23 -11.96 -13.99
C GLN A 119 19.77 -12.01 -14.06
N ARG A 120 20.44 -12.44 -12.97
CA ARG A 120 21.91 -12.57 -12.91
C ARG A 120 22.68 -11.25 -13.04
N VAL A 121 22.08 -10.14 -12.62
CA VAL A 121 22.70 -8.81 -12.54
C VAL A 121 22.85 -8.41 -11.07
N GLU A 122 24.05 -8.02 -10.63
CA GLU A 122 24.31 -7.57 -9.26
C GLU A 122 23.52 -6.28 -8.96
N CYS A 123 22.77 -6.29 -7.87
CA CYS A 123 22.02 -5.14 -7.38
C CYS A 123 21.78 -5.28 -5.88
N ARG A 124 22.01 -4.21 -5.11
CA ARG A 124 21.85 -4.19 -3.65
C ARG A 124 20.96 -3.06 -3.12
N SER A 125 20.44 -2.22 -4.01
CA SER A 125 19.75 -0.97 -3.66
C SER A 125 18.65 -1.16 -2.61
N CYS A 126 17.82 -2.21 -2.73
CA CYS A 126 16.76 -2.44 -1.77
C CYS A 126 17.25 -2.86 -0.38
N GLY A 127 18.38 -3.56 -0.28
CA GLY A 127 18.98 -3.90 1.01
C GLY A 127 19.70 -2.71 1.64
N ASP A 128 20.36 -1.87 0.83
CA ASP A 128 21.04 -0.67 1.31
C ASP A 128 20.05 0.33 1.94
N SER A 129 18.83 0.43 1.41
CA SER A 129 17.74 1.26 1.96
C SER A 129 16.90 0.58 3.04
N CYS A 130 17.13 -0.71 3.35
CA CYS A 130 16.32 -1.44 4.31
C CYS A 130 16.90 -1.35 5.72
N GLU A 131 16.55 -0.29 6.46
CA GLU A 131 17.05 -0.05 7.82
C GLU A 131 16.73 -1.20 8.80
N SER A 132 15.56 -1.83 8.66
CA SER A 132 15.17 -2.98 9.49
C SER A 132 15.94 -4.27 9.15
N ARG A 133 16.77 -4.25 8.09
CA ARG A 133 17.58 -5.38 7.61
C ARG A 133 16.75 -6.62 7.25
N ALA A 134 15.50 -6.40 6.84
CA ALA A 134 14.62 -7.44 6.30
C ALA A 134 15.14 -8.00 4.96
N ILE A 135 15.85 -7.20 4.18
CA ILE A 135 16.47 -7.62 2.90
C ILE A 135 17.98 -7.74 3.11
N ARG A 136 18.52 -8.93 2.86
CA ARG A 136 19.96 -9.24 2.99
C ARG A 136 20.45 -9.98 1.75
N PHE A 137 21.76 -9.97 1.52
CA PHE A 137 22.39 -10.67 0.41
C PHE A 137 23.42 -11.66 0.93
N ARG A 138 23.24 -12.95 0.62
CA ARG A 138 24.22 -14.00 0.93
C ARG A 138 25.12 -14.22 -0.29
N PRO A 139 26.45 -14.12 -0.15
CA PRO A 139 27.37 -14.45 -1.22
C PRO A 139 27.12 -15.86 -1.77
N ALA A 140 27.22 -16.02 -3.08
CA ALA A 140 27.16 -17.31 -3.76
C ALA A 140 28.51 -17.58 -4.43
N LEU A 141 29.03 -18.80 -4.31
CA LEU A 141 30.29 -19.18 -4.96
C LEU A 141 30.12 -19.14 -6.48
N GLY A 142 31.02 -18.41 -7.17
CA GLY A 142 31.04 -18.32 -8.63
C GLY A 142 29.81 -17.65 -9.25
N GLY A 143 29.07 -16.83 -8.50
CA GLY A 143 27.85 -16.21 -9.00
C GLY A 143 27.42 -14.94 -8.26
N ILE A 144 26.25 -14.45 -8.65
CA ILE A 144 25.56 -13.32 -8.02
C ILE A 144 25.00 -13.71 -6.66
N ALA A 145 25.01 -12.78 -5.71
CA ALA A 145 24.51 -13.01 -4.36
C ALA A 145 23.02 -13.40 -4.34
N ASN A 146 22.64 -14.26 -3.41
CA ASN A 146 21.25 -14.65 -3.19
C ASN A 146 20.57 -13.64 -2.27
N LEU A 147 19.44 -13.09 -2.71
CA LEU A 147 18.56 -12.27 -1.87
C LEU A 147 17.92 -13.16 -0.79
N VAL A 148 18.01 -12.73 0.45
CA VAL A 148 17.36 -13.33 1.61
C VAL A 148 16.38 -12.32 2.17
N LEU A 149 15.11 -12.72 2.26
CA LEU A 149 14.03 -11.90 2.78
C LEU A 149 13.58 -12.45 4.14
N ASP A 150 13.58 -11.59 5.14
CA ASP A 150 13.09 -11.85 6.49
C ASP A 150 11.83 -11.02 6.72
N LEU A 151 10.67 -11.63 6.49
CA LEU A 151 9.38 -10.96 6.60
C LEU A 151 9.02 -10.58 8.04
N THR A 152 9.63 -11.23 9.04
CA THR A 152 9.42 -10.89 10.46
C THR A 152 10.07 -9.56 10.82
N ALA A 153 11.22 -9.25 10.21
CA ALA A 153 11.89 -7.96 10.35
C ALA A 153 11.31 -6.87 9.42
N CYS A 154 10.44 -7.23 8.47
CA CYS A 154 9.83 -6.27 7.56
C CYS A 154 8.67 -5.54 8.26
N ASN A 155 8.79 -4.22 8.38
CA ASN A 155 7.76 -3.35 8.97
C ASN A 155 6.87 -2.67 7.92
N GLY A 156 7.02 -2.99 6.64
CA GLY A 156 6.17 -2.48 5.56
C GLY A 156 6.39 -1.01 5.19
N CYS A 157 7.54 -0.39 5.57
CA CYS A 157 7.80 1.05 5.40
C CYS A 157 7.83 1.56 3.95
N GLY A 158 8.08 0.67 2.99
CA GLY A 158 8.13 1.01 1.57
C GLY A 158 9.48 1.50 1.03
N ALA A 159 10.51 1.65 1.86
CA ALA A 159 11.83 2.15 1.44
C ALA A 159 12.41 1.44 0.22
N CYS A 160 12.31 0.11 0.21
CA CYS A 160 12.80 -0.71 -0.88
C CYS A 160 12.02 -0.56 -2.20
N LEU A 161 10.77 -0.09 -2.18
CA LEU A 161 9.94 0.05 -3.38
C LEU A 161 10.42 1.20 -4.26
N SER A 162 10.73 2.35 -3.66
CA SER A 162 11.12 3.58 -4.38
C SER A 162 12.50 3.45 -5.03
N VAL A 163 13.43 2.73 -4.39
CA VAL A 163 14.81 2.55 -4.88
C VAL A 163 14.99 1.38 -5.83
N CYS A 164 13.97 0.55 -6.04
CA CYS A 164 14.09 -0.63 -6.92
C CYS A 164 14.08 -0.21 -8.40
N PRO A 165 15.19 -0.36 -9.15
CA PRO A 165 15.30 0.16 -10.51
C PRO A 165 14.34 -0.53 -11.51
N THR A 166 13.96 -1.78 -11.23
CA THR A 166 13.05 -2.58 -12.08
C THR A 166 11.63 -2.67 -11.51
N LYS A 167 11.34 -1.93 -10.42
CA LYS A 167 10.04 -2.00 -9.70
C LYS A 167 9.61 -3.43 -9.38
N ALA A 168 10.59 -4.29 -9.07
CA ALA A 168 10.38 -5.70 -8.78
C ALA A 168 9.87 -5.97 -7.36
N ILE A 169 9.76 -4.95 -6.50
CA ILE A 169 9.27 -5.11 -5.13
C ILE A 169 7.84 -4.58 -5.08
N ARG A 170 6.94 -5.40 -4.52
CA ARG A 170 5.52 -5.06 -4.33
C ARG A 170 5.13 -5.21 -2.88
N ILE A 171 4.14 -4.42 -2.45
CA ILE A 171 3.44 -4.70 -1.20
C ILE A 171 2.55 -5.92 -1.41
N ASN A 172 2.74 -6.93 -0.58
CA ASN A 172 1.83 -8.05 -0.45
C ASN A 172 0.99 -7.83 0.81
N ARG A 173 -0.30 -7.65 0.60
CA ARG A 173 -1.27 -7.57 1.69
C ARG A 173 -1.67 -8.99 1.98
N GLU A 174 -1.38 -9.48 3.18
CA GLU A 174 -1.97 -10.74 3.62
C GLU A 174 -3.49 -10.55 3.58
N ASN A 175 -4.13 -11.16 2.58
CA ASN A 175 -5.57 -11.25 2.52
C ASN A 175 -5.96 -12.21 3.65
N ASN A 176 -6.32 -11.66 4.81
CA ASN A 176 -7.17 -12.41 5.73
C ASN A 176 -8.53 -12.57 5.02
N GLU A 177 -8.68 -13.69 4.33
CA GLU A 177 -9.99 -14.26 3.99
C GLU A 177 -10.80 -14.52 5.28
#